data_AF-A0A968XJ03-F1
#
_entry.id   AF-A0A968XJ03-F1
#
_cell.length_a   1.000
_cell.length_b   1.000
_cell.length_c   1.000
_cell.angle_alpha   90.00
_cell.angle_beta   90.00
_cell.angle_gamma   90.00
#
_symmetry.space_group_name_H-M   'P 1'
#
loop_
_entity.id
_entity.type
_entity.pdbx_description
1 polymer ?
#
loop_
_entity_poly.entity_id
_entity_poly.type
_entity_poly.pdbx_seq_one_letter_code
_entity_poly.pdbx_strand_id
1 'polypeptide(L)'
;MGRHSGRLSSQATPLTYGEIDEEADRYGEYRKILDLKEASHPTLSYVVIPNDWNMELSNLDKWYERDNGEVHGKYILYKVKLRKQ
;
A
#
# COMPACT_ATOMS: atom_id res chain seq x y z
N MET A 1 -37.12 12.84 11.27
CA MET A 1 -36.56 13.89 10.41
C MET A 1 -35.06 13.95 10.68
N GLY A 2 -34.25 13.96 9.62
CA GLY A 2 -32.89 13.42 9.58
C GLY A 2 -31.85 14.06 10.49
N ARG A 3 -30.96 13.21 11.00
CA ARG A 3 -29.62 13.55 11.50
C ARG A 3 -28.71 13.79 10.29
N HIS A 4 -27.83 14.80 10.35
CA HIS A 4 -26.37 14.66 10.19
C HIS A 4 -25.69 15.98 9.76
N SER A 5 -24.93 16.52 10.71
CA SER A 5 -23.59 17.12 10.55
C SER A 5 -23.28 17.88 9.26
N GLY A 6 -23.79 19.10 9.14
CA GLY A 6 -23.09 20.15 8.42
C GLY A 6 -21.88 20.59 9.25
N ARG A 7 -20.66 20.28 8.80
CA ARG A 7 -19.33 20.84 9.15
C ARG A 7 -18.26 19.74 9.18
N LEU A 8 -18.04 19.07 8.04
CA LEU A 8 -16.71 18.55 7.74
C LEU A 8 -15.89 19.74 7.23
N SER A 9 -15.07 20.26 8.15
CA SER A 9 -13.84 21.03 7.91
C SER A 9 -13.52 21.30 6.43
N SER A 10 -13.87 22.49 5.94
CA SER A 10 -13.38 23.06 4.67
C SER A 10 -11.97 23.64 4.83
N GLN A 11 -11.12 22.97 5.61
CA GLN A 11 -9.75 23.38 5.92
C GLN A 11 -8.74 22.35 5.40
N ALA A 12 -9.06 21.69 4.29
CA ALA A 12 -8.07 21.00 3.49
C ALA A 12 -7.21 22.08 2.80
N THR A 13 -6.07 22.41 3.40
CA THR A 13 -5.02 23.17 2.71
C THR A 13 -4.68 22.40 1.43
N PRO A 14 -4.74 23.02 0.24
CA PRO A 14 -4.26 22.37 -0.97
C PRO A 14 -2.80 22.01 -0.74
N LEU A 15 -2.43 20.72 -0.87
CA LEU A 15 -1.03 20.33 -0.88
C LEU A 15 -0.33 21.19 -1.95
N THR A 16 0.62 21.99 -1.50
CA THR A 16 1.45 22.80 -2.39
C THR A 16 2.43 21.88 -3.11
N TYR A 17 2.78 22.20 -4.36
CA TYR A 17 3.70 21.37 -5.16
C TYR A 17 5.04 21.09 -4.43
N GLY A 18 5.50 22.01 -3.57
CA GLY A 18 6.67 21.79 -2.73
C GLY A 18 6.50 20.68 -1.67
N GLU A 19 5.31 20.51 -1.10
CA GLU A 19 5.01 19.41 -0.16
C GLU A 19 4.96 18.05 -0.87
N ILE A 20 4.60 18.03 -2.16
CA ILE A 20 4.59 16.83 -3.01
C ILE A 20 6.02 16.41 -3.34
N ASP A 21 6.88 17.36 -3.73
CA ASP A 21 8.29 17.08 -4.04
C ASP A 21 9.06 16.63 -2.80
N GLU A 22 8.83 17.26 -1.65
CA GLU A 22 9.43 16.83 -0.38
C GLU A 22 8.98 15.42 0.03
N GLU A 23 7.69 15.09 -0.13
CA GLU A 23 7.20 13.75 0.16
C GLU A 23 7.72 12.71 -0.84
N ALA A 24 7.89 13.10 -2.11
CA ALA A 24 8.49 12.26 -3.15
C ALA A 24 9.97 11.96 -2.84
N ASP A 25 10.73 12.95 -2.36
CA ASP A 25 12.11 12.79 -1.92
C ASP A 25 12.20 11.92 -0.68
N ARG A 26 11.33 12.14 0.32
CA ARG A 26 11.22 11.27 1.51
C ARG A 26 10.90 9.83 1.13
N TYR A 27 9.98 9.61 0.18
CA TYR A 27 9.66 8.29 -0.34
C TYR A 27 10.83 7.68 -1.14
N GLY A 28 11.59 8.50 -1.87
CA GLY A 28 12.81 8.11 -2.57
C GLY A 28 13.90 7.60 -1.63
N GLU A 29 14.14 8.31 -0.53
CA GLU A 29 15.08 7.88 0.53
C GLU A 29 14.59 6.62 1.24
N TYR A 30 13.30 6.51 1.54
CA TYR A 30 12.71 5.27 2.09
C TYR A 30 12.94 4.07 1.17
N ARG A 31 12.77 4.21 -0.15
CA ARG A 31 13.03 3.14 -1.12
C ARG A 31 14.50 2.71 -1.18
N LYS A 32 15.44 3.61 -0.87
CA LYS A 32 16.88 3.29 -0.82
C LYS A 32 17.25 2.50 0.44
N ILE A 33 16.54 2.75 1.54
CA ILE A 33 16.79 2.12 2.86
C ILE A 33 15.98 0.83 3.02
N LEU A 34 14.98 0.58 2.17
CA LEU A 34 14.14 -0.62 2.17
C LEU A 34 14.94 -1.87 1.77
N ASP A 35 15.72 -2.38 2.72
CA ASP A 35 16.47 -3.63 2.68
C ASP A 35 15.56 -4.82 3.08
N LEU A 36 15.94 -6.03 2.71
CA LEU A 36 15.23 -7.28 3.05
C LEU A 36 14.99 -7.41 4.56
N LYS A 37 15.88 -6.84 5.37
CA LYS A 37 15.79 -6.81 6.83
C LYS A 37 14.61 -5.98 7.35
N GLU A 38 14.30 -4.85 6.68
CA GLU A 38 13.13 -4.02 6.97
C GLU A 38 11.87 -4.65 6.36
N ALA A 39 11.95 -5.17 5.13
CA ALA A 39 10.81 -5.81 4.46
C ALA A 39 10.31 -7.10 5.16
N SER A 40 11.16 -7.74 5.97
CA SER A 40 10.82 -8.90 6.79
C SER A 40 10.20 -8.54 8.14
N HIS A 41 10.15 -7.26 8.52
CA HIS A 41 9.63 -6.78 9.80
C HIS A 41 8.66 -5.61 9.62
N PRO A 42 7.33 -5.84 9.66
CA PRO A 42 6.66 -7.12 9.93
C PRO A 42 6.65 -8.04 8.71
N THR A 43 6.76 -9.35 8.94
CA THR A 43 6.60 -10.35 7.87
C THR A 43 5.14 -10.38 7.44
N LEU A 44 4.89 -10.10 6.16
CA LEU A 44 3.55 -10.17 5.60
C LEU A 44 3.12 -11.63 5.44
N SER A 45 1.91 -11.95 5.87
CA SER A 45 1.27 -13.26 5.60
C SER A 45 0.19 -13.17 4.52
N TYR A 46 -0.38 -11.98 4.32
CA TYR A 46 -1.49 -11.75 3.39
C TYR A 46 -1.37 -10.38 2.74
N VAL A 47 -1.84 -10.28 1.49
CA VAL A 47 -2.01 -9.05 0.74
C VAL A 47 -3.42 -9.01 0.19
N VAL A 48 -4.13 -7.89 0.40
CA VAL A 48 -5.50 -7.68 -0.07
C VAL A 48 -5.50 -6.55 -1.07
N ILE A 49 -6.02 -6.80 -2.27
CA ILE A 49 -6.21 -5.76 -3.28
C ILE A 49 -7.67 -5.73 -3.76
N PRO A 50 -8.20 -4.58 -4.19
CA PRO A 50 -9.47 -4.53 -4.91
C PRO A 50 -9.40 -5.36 -6.21
N ASN A 51 -10.44 -6.13 -6.50
CA ASN A 51 -10.52 -7.02 -7.66
C ASN A 51 -10.67 -6.26 -8.99
N ASP A 52 -11.14 -5.02 -8.94
CA ASP A 52 -11.25 -4.10 -10.07
C ASP A 52 -9.95 -3.33 -10.34
N TRP A 53 -8.93 -3.47 -9.48
CA TRP A 53 -7.68 -2.75 -9.63
C TRP A 53 -6.60 -3.61 -10.30
N ASN A 54 -6.21 -3.20 -11.52
CA ASN A 54 -5.08 -3.79 -12.24
C ASN A 54 -3.73 -3.27 -11.70
N MET A 55 -3.45 -3.51 -10.41
CA MET A 55 -2.19 -3.12 -9.78
C MET A 55 -1.08 -4.12 -10.11
N GLU A 56 0.07 -3.62 -10.58
CA GLU A 56 1.24 -4.45 -10.82
C GLU A 56 1.95 -4.77 -9.50
N LEU A 57 1.96 -6.05 -9.12
CA LEU A 57 2.56 -6.53 -7.87
C LEU A 57 4.03 -6.98 -8.00
N SER A 58 4.68 -6.69 -9.14
CA SER A 58 6.07 -7.08 -9.41
C SER A 58 7.07 -6.59 -8.35
N ASN A 59 6.81 -5.46 -7.69
CA ASN A 59 7.66 -4.97 -6.61
C ASN A 59 7.55 -5.81 -5.33
N LEU A 60 6.35 -6.31 -5.03
CA LEU A 60 6.13 -7.25 -3.93
C LEU A 60 6.80 -8.60 -4.25
N ASP A 61 6.70 -9.03 -5.50
CA ASP A 61 7.26 -10.32 -5.98
C ASP A 61 8.80 -10.40 -5.92
N LYS A 62 9.48 -9.27 -5.73
CA LYS A 62 10.93 -9.23 -5.44
C LYS A 62 11.27 -9.89 -4.11
N TRP A 63 10.41 -9.73 -3.12
CA TRP A 63 10.67 -10.10 -1.73
C TRP A 63 9.75 -11.23 -1.24
N TYR A 64 8.56 -11.32 -1.80
CA TYR A 64 7.53 -12.26 -1.38
C TYR A 64 7.08 -13.14 -2.54
N GLU A 65 6.81 -14.40 -2.25
CA GLU A 65 6.12 -15.32 -3.15
C GLU A 65 4.62 -15.30 -2.81
N ARG A 66 3.78 -15.16 -3.83
CA ARG A 66 2.31 -15.14 -3.70
C ARG A 66 1.72 -16.46 -4.14
N ASP A 67 0.57 -16.82 -3.56
CA ASP A 67 -0.29 -17.85 -4.13
C ASP A 67 -1.07 -17.34 -5.36
N ASN A 68 -1.97 -18.17 -5.88
CA ASN A 68 -2.78 -17.84 -7.05
C ASN A 68 -3.84 -16.74 -6.79
N GLY A 69 -3.99 -16.28 -5.54
CA GLY A 69 -5.04 -15.35 -5.14
C GLY A 69 -6.40 -16.01 -4.98
N GLU A 70 -7.10 -15.64 -3.91
CA GLU A 70 -8.48 -16.03 -3.63
C GLU A 70 -9.40 -14.81 -3.81
N VAL A 71 -10.42 -14.92 -4.68
CA VAL A 71 -11.37 -13.83 -4.91
C VAL A 71 -12.46 -13.85 -3.84
N HIS A 72 -12.54 -12.75 -3.09
CA HIS A 72 -13.54 -12.50 -2.05
C HIS A 72 -14.38 -11.27 -2.42
N GLY A 73 -15.32 -11.47 -3.35
CA GLY A 73 -16.24 -10.43 -3.83
C GLY A 73 -15.50 -9.29 -4.54
N LYS A 74 -15.36 -8.15 -3.86
CA LYS A 74 -14.69 -6.95 -4.39
C LYS A 74 -13.18 -6.96 -4.18
N TYR A 75 -12.63 -7.97 -3.52
CA TYR A 75 -11.21 -8.04 -3.20
C TYR A 75 -10.60 -9.36 -3.64
N ILE A 76 -9.29 -9.36 -3.88
CA ILE A 76 -8.45 -10.54 -4.05
C ILE A 76 -7.52 -10.60 -2.84
N LEU A 77 -7.49 -11.75 -2.18
CA LEU A 77 -6.58 -12.07 -1.10
C LEU A 77 -5.45 -12.95 -1.62
N TYR A 78 -4.22 -12.50 -1.51
CA TYR A 78 -3.03 -13.32 -1.76
C TYR A 78 -2.43 -13.76 -0.44
N LYS A 79 -2.19 -15.06 -0.26
CA LYS A 79 -1.26 -15.53 0.78
C LYS A 79 0.16 -15.30 0.30
N VAL A 80 0.98 -14.68 1.14
CA VAL A 80 2.35 -14.34 0.78
C VAL A 80 3.34 -14.93 1.77
N LYS A 81 4.51 -15.32 1.26
CA LYS A 81 5.63 -15.83 2.06
C LYS A 81 6.89 -15.10 1.68
N LEU A 82 7.67 -14.69 2.68
CA LEU A 82 8.99 -14.10 2.42
C LEU A 82 9.84 -15.12 1.67
N ARG A 83 10.44 -14.71 0.56
CA ARG A 83 11.39 -15.55 -0.17
C ARG A 83 12.61 -15.79 0.72
N LYS A 84 12.95 -17.07 0.90
CA LYS A 84 14.25 -17.43 1.50
C LYS A 84 15.31 -17.21 0.41
N GLN A 85 16.36 -16.47 0.75
CA GLN A 85 17.56 -16.36 -0.10
C GLN A 85 18.22 -17.73 -0.29
#